data_AF-A0A7L6CNT8-F1
#
_entry.id   AF-A0A7L6CNT8-F1
#
_cell.length_a   1.000
_cell.length_b   1.000
_cell.length_c   1.000
_cell.angle_alpha   90.00
_cell.angle_beta   90.00
_cell.angle_gamma   90.00
#
_symmetry.space_group_name_H-M   'P 1'
#
loop_
_entity.id
_entity.type
_entity.pdbx_description
1 polymer ?
#
loop_
_entity_poly.entity_id
_entity_poly.type
_entity_poly.pdbx_seq_one_letter_code
_entity_poly.pdbx_strand_id
1 'polypeptide(L)'
;MALQEKLIDALGSFATKFNSYRYIMAIKSAFITLMPVIIVGAFSVLISNMVLDPKNGLASFQALSFLATLKPITSALNYATLNFLNIGAVFLIGIELGRINGIKSLFPGLLAVICFICVTPTTVEMLVDGQMHVVKDVLLRQFSDTRSLFLGMFIAILSVEIYCWLETRKGLKIKMPDTVPPNVAASFSALIPAIITTTAIATFGFVFHQITGMYLYDAVYQVVQQPLERVVQSLPGILLLMFVAQLFWVIGIHGNQMIKPIREPLLLGAITVNMSAFEQGKEIPNIITMPFWDVYMSIGGSGLTIGLLIAVMIGTKRKEMKEIAKLSIGPGLFNINEPVIFGMPIMLNPILAIPFIITPLVTGSIGYFATVTGFAGKAVVMVPWTTPPLINAWLSTAGSMGAVITQLICIITAVLIYLPFVKIASRRAEQAALQQATNNA
;
A
#
# COMPACT_ATOMS: atom_id res chain seq x y z
N MET A 1 8.05 9.93 36.53
CA MET A 1 7.73 9.46 35.17
C MET A 1 9.00 8.94 34.53
N ALA A 2 9.08 7.61 34.39
CA ALA A 2 10.25 6.94 33.83
C ALA A 2 10.48 7.41 32.38
N LEU A 3 11.74 7.47 31.92
CA LEU A 3 12.10 7.84 30.55
C LEU A 3 11.26 7.10 29.49
N GLN A 4 10.90 5.85 29.79
CA GLN A 4 10.02 5.00 28.99
C GLN A 4 8.61 5.56 28.83
N GLU A 5 7.97 6.02 29.91
CA GLU A 5 6.62 6.61 29.86
C GLU A 5 6.62 7.88 29.01
N LYS A 6 7.61 8.76 29.21
CA LYS A 6 7.76 9.98 28.41
C LYS A 6 7.94 9.68 26.92
N LEU A 7 8.68 8.62 26.58
CA LEU A 7 8.92 8.21 25.20
C LEU A 7 7.65 7.61 24.57
N ILE A 8 6.90 6.79 25.31
CA ILE A 8 5.61 6.25 24.87
C ILE A 8 4.62 7.39 24.64
N ASP A 9 4.49 8.32 25.58
CA ASP A 9 3.57 9.47 25.46
C ASP A 9 3.95 10.38 24.28
N ALA A 10 5.24 10.66 24.10
CA ALA A 10 5.73 11.46 22.98
C ALA A 10 5.46 10.80 21.62
N LEU A 11 5.76 9.51 21.49
CA LEU A 11 5.50 8.76 20.25
C LEU A 11 4.01 8.58 19.99
N GLY A 12 3.20 8.36 21.04
CA GLY A 12 1.76 8.25 20.93
C GLY A 12 1.08 9.56 20.53
N SER A 13 1.50 10.67 21.14
CA SER A 13 1.06 12.02 20.75
C SER A 13 1.44 12.32 19.29
N PHE A 14 2.68 11.99 18.90
CA PHE A 14 3.14 12.15 17.52
C PHE A 14 2.31 11.31 16.55
N ALA A 15 2.09 10.02 16.83
CA ALA A 15 1.30 9.13 15.98
C ALA A 15 -0.15 9.61 15.80
N THR A 16 -0.76 10.04 16.90
CA THR A 16 -2.13 10.59 16.89
C THR A 16 -2.19 11.86 16.05
N LYS A 17 -1.24 12.77 16.23
CA LYS A 17 -1.11 14.00 15.43
C LYS A 17 -0.84 13.71 13.95
N PHE A 18 0.00 12.73 13.65
CA PHE A 18 0.34 12.35 12.28
C PHE A 18 -0.88 11.77 11.54
N ASN A 19 -1.62 10.85 12.15
CA ASN A 19 -2.82 10.29 11.52
C ASN A 19 -4.02 11.24 11.50
N SER A 20 -4.04 12.25 12.38
CA SER A 20 -5.09 13.28 12.36
C SER A 20 -4.84 14.35 11.29
N TYR A 21 -3.69 14.36 10.60
CA TYR A 21 -3.49 15.25 9.46
C TYR A 21 -4.49 14.91 8.35
N ARG A 22 -5.32 15.90 8.01
CA ARG A 22 -6.43 15.79 7.06
C ARG A 22 -6.07 15.11 5.73
N TYR A 23 -4.92 15.47 5.14
CA TYR A 23 -4.49 14.96 3.84
C TYR A 23 -4.04 13.51 3.92
N ILE A 24 -3.36 13.15 5.01
CA ILE A 24 -2.91 11.79 5.27
C ILE A 24 -4.13 10.87 5.45
N MET A 25 -5.14 11.35 6.18
CA MET A 25 -6.39 10.64 6.37
C MET A 25 -7.13 10.41 5.03
N ALA A 26 -7.24 11.45 4.19
CA ALA A 26 -7.89 11.35 2.88
C ALA A 26 -7.20 10.31 1.96
N ILE A 27 -5.87 10.38 1.84
CA ILE A 27 -5.08 9.43 1.04
C ILE A 27 -5.27 8.00 1.57
N LYS A 28 -5.13 7.81 2.88
CA LYS A 28 -5.27 6.50 3.51
C LYS A 28 -6.64 5.86 3.23
N SER A 29 -7.71 6.62 3.43
CA SER A 29 -9.08 6.13 3.20
C SER A 29 -9.33 5.79 1.73
N ALA A 30 -8.80 6.59 0.79
CA ALA A 30 -8.93 6.32 -0.64
C ALA A 30 -8.26 5.00 -1.05
N PHE A 31 -7.02 4.75 -0.61
CA PHE A 31 -6.30 3.52 -0.95
C PHE A 31 -6.88 2.26 -0.28
N ILE A 32 -7.51 2.39 0.89
CA ILE A 32 -8.31 1.29 1.48
C ILE A 32 -9.47 0.93 0.54
N THR A 33 -10.21 1.94 0.09
CA THR A 33 -11.35 1.74 -0.82
C THR A 33 -10.92 1.19 -2.19
N LEU A 34 -9.70 1.49 -2.66
CA LEU A 34 -9.16 0.95 -3.92
C LEU A 34 -8.65 -0.49 -3.83
N MET A 35 -8.46 -1.04 -2.63
CA MET A 35 -7.84 -2.35 -2.47
C MET A 35 -8.55 -3.48 -3.24
N PRO A 36 -9.90 -3.58 -3.23
CA PRO A 36 -10.60 -4.57 -4.04
C PRO A 36 -10.33 -4.42 -5.54
N VAL A 37 -10.24 -3.19 -6.05
CA VAL A 37 -9.97 -2.90 -7.48
C VAL A 37 -8.57 -3.38 -7.87
N ILE A 38 -7.57 -3.12 -7.03
CA ILE A 38 -6.20 -3.57 -7.23
C ILE A 38 -6.14 -5.11 -7.23
N ILE A 39 -6.87 -5.77 -6.33
CA ILE A 39 -6.92 -7.23 -6.25
C ILE A 39 -7.58 -7.82 -7.50
N VAL A 40 -8.66 -7.25 -8.02
CA VAL A 40 -9.30 -7.70 -9.27
C VAL A 40 -8.32 -7.60 -10.44
N GLY A 41 -7.63 -6.46 -10.57
CA GLY A 41 -6.60 -6.29 -11.59
C GLY A 41 -5.43 -7.26 -11.45
N ALA A 42 -5.08 -7.64 -10.23
CA ALA A 42 -4.04 -8.62 -9.99
C ALA A 42 -4.44 -10.04 -10.27
N PHE A 43 -5.68 -10.40 -9.94
CA PHE A 43 -6.26 -11.66 -10.35
C PHE A 43 -6.29 -11.78 -11.88
N SER A 44 -6.61 -10.70 -12.60
CA SER A 44 -6.61 -10.75 -14.07
C SER A 44 -5.22 -11.01 -14.64
N VAL A 45 -4.17 -10.39 -14.09
CA VAL A 45 -2.77 -10.65 -14.49
C VAL A 45 -2.36 -12.09 -14.17
N LEU A 46 -2.73 -12.60 -12.99
CA LEU A 46 -2.47 -13.98 -12.60
C LEU A 46 -3.09 -14.97 -13.58
N ILE A 47 -4.39 -14.83 -13.85
CA ILE A 47 -5.13 -15.73 -14.76
C ILE A 47 -4.61 -15.58 -16.20
N SER A 48 -4.38 -14.36 -16.66
CA SER A 48 -3.82 -14.08 -18.00
C SER A 48 -2.53 -14.86 -18.25
N ASN A 49 -1.63 -14.87 -17.26
CA ASN A 49 -0.30 -15.44 -17.43
C ASN A 49 -0.20 -16.92 -17.02
N MET A 50 -0.86 -17.34 -15.95
CA MET A 50 -0.75 -18.72 -15.45
C MET A 50 -1.75 -19.68 -16.09
N VAL A 51 -2.90 -19.17 -16.58
CA VAL A 51 -3.97 -20.01 -17.11
C VAL A 51 -4.12 -19.79 -18.61
N LEU A 52 -4.26 -18.54 -19.04
CA LEU A 52 -4.63 -18.21 -20.42
C LEU A 52 -3.44 -18.03 -21.36
N ASP A 53 -2.21 -17.99 -20.85
CA ASP A 53 -1.04 -17.77 -21.71
C ASP A 53 -0.63 -19.03 -22.46
N PRO A 54 -0.52 -19.00 -23.81
CA PRO A 54 -0.21 -20.18 -24.61
C PRO A 54 1.26 -20.61 -24.53
N LYS A 55 2.15 -19.80 -23.93
CA LYS A 55 3.58 -20.15 -23.80
C LYS A 55 3.88 -20.67 -22.41
N ASN A 56 3.43 -19.95 -21.38
CA ASN A 56 3.84 -20.18 -20.00
C ASN A 56 2.69 -20.63 -19.08
N GLY A 57 1.44 -20.56 -19.55
CA GLY A 57 0.25 -20.91 -18.77
C GLY A 57 -0.34 -22.27 -19.14
N LEU A 58 -1.48 -22.62 -18.53
CA LEU A 58 -2.20 -23.86 -18.84
C LEU A 58 -2.63 -23.96 -20.31
N ALA A 59 -2.84 -22.83 -20.99
CA ALA A 59 -3.14 -22.80 -22.42
C ALA A 59 -1.98 -23.29 -23.31
N SER A 60 -0.78 -23.54 -22.75
CA SER A 60 0.31 -24.21 -23.46
C SER A 60 0.04 -25.69 -23.72
N PHE A 61 -0.81 -26.34 -22.90
CA PHE A 61 -1.22 -27.72 -23.14
C PHE A 61 -2.22 -27.78 -24.30
N GLN A 62 -1.99 -28.69 -25.25
CA GLN A 62 -2.82 -28.78 -26.46
C GLN A 62 -4.32 -28.94 -26.15
N ALA A 63 -4.67 -29.70 -25.11
CA ALA A 63 -6.04 -29.90 -24.64
C ALA A 63 -6.70 -28.63 -24.07
N LEU A 64 -5.91 -27.66 -23.63
CA LEU A 64 -6.34 -26.42 -23.01
C LEU A 64 -6.02 -25.19 -23.84
N SER A 65 -5.51 -25.35 -25.07
CA SER A 65 -5.10 -24.25 -25.95
C SER A 65 -6.24 -23.28 -26.28
N PHE A 66 -7.50 -23.74 -26.23
CA PHE A 66 -8.68 -22.89 -26.39
C PHE A 66 -8.76 -21.77 -25.33
N LEU A 67 -8.16 -21.95 -24.14
CA LEU A 67 -8.12 -20.93 -23.09
C LEU A 67 -7.39 -19.65 -23.54
N ALA A 68 -6.45 -19.73 -24.49
CA ALA A 68 -5.76 -18.56 -25.02
C ALA A 68 -6.71 -17.56 -25.68
N THR A 69 -7.83 -18.03 -26.23
CA THR A 69 -8.87 -17.17 -26.83
C THR A 69 -9.59 -16.29 -25.79
N LEU A 70 -9.51 -16.64 -24.51
CA LEU A 70 -10.15 -15.90 -23.41
C LEU A 70 -9.26 -14.77 -22.86
N LYS A 71 -7.99 -14.67 -23.29
CA LYS A 71 -7.03 -13.65 -22.84
C LYS A 71 -7.55 -12.20 -22.92
N PRO A 72 -8.37 -11.80 -23.94
CA PRO A 72 -8.97 -10.47 -23.98
C PRO A 72 -9.82 -10.11 -22.76
N ILE A 73 -10.46 -11.10 -22.10
CA ILE A 73 -11.23 -10.88 -20.87
C ILE A 73 -10.30 -10.34 -19.77
N THR A 74 -9.17 -11.02 -19.55
CA THR A 74 -8.19 -10.61 -18.52
C THR A 74 -7.49 -9.31 -18.85
N SER A 75 -7.24 -9.02 -20.15
CA SER A 75 -6.68 -7.73 -20.57
C SER A 75 -7.66 -6.58 -20.34
N ALA A 76 -8.96 -6.77 -20.60
CA ALA A 76 -9.98 -5.77 -20.29
C ALA A 76 -10.07 -5.49 -18.78
N LEU A 77 -10.02 -6.54 -17.95
CA LEU A 77 -9.99 -6.41 -16.49
C LEU A 77 -8.75 -5.64 -16.01
N ASN A 78 -7.56 -5.97 -16.53
CA ASN A 78 -6.31 -5.27 -16.21
C ASN A 78 -6.42 -3.78 -16.60
N TYR A 79 -6.94 -3.50 -17.79
CA TYR A 79 -7.08 -2.15 -18.31
C TYR A 79 -8.01 -1.29 -17.45
N ALA A 80 -9.20 -1.80 -17.11
CA ALA A 80 -10.18 -1.07 -16.32
C ALA A 80 -9.79 -0.87 -14.84
N THR A 81 -8.77 -1.60 -14.35
CA THR A 81 -8.36 -1.57 -12.95
C THR A 81 -6.98 -0.91 -12.80
N LEU A 82 -5.90 -1.61 -13.10
CA LEU A 82 -4.53 -1.16 -12.84
C LEU A 82 -4.11 0.01 -13.74
N ASN A 83 -4.52 -0.03 -15.01
CA ASN A 83 -4.17 1.01 -15.98
C ASN A 83 -5.00 2.29 -15.80
N PHE A 84 -6.04 2.23 -14.96
CA PHE A 84 -6.92 3.34 -14.64
C PHE A 84 -6.90 3.72 -13.15
N LEU A 85 -5.96 3.14 -12.38
CA LEU A 85 -5.92 3.24 -10.93
C LEU A 85 -5.77 4.68 -10.43
N ASN A 86 -5.00 5.52 -11.13
CA ASN A 86 -4.79 6.90 -10.71
C ASN A 86 -6.07 7.72 -10.80
N ILE A 87 -6.90 7.51 -11.83
CA ILE A 87 -8.19 8.21 -11.94
C ILE A 87 -9.10 7.85 -10.76
N GLY A 88 -9.15 6.57 -10.39
CA GLY A 88 -9.87 6.12 -9.19
C GLY A 88 -9.31 6.72 -7.90
N ALA A 89 -7.98 6.82 -7.77
CA ALA A 89 -7.33 7.43 -6.61
C ALA A 89 -7.63 8.92 -6.49
N VAL A 90 -7.50 9.69 -7.57
CA VAL A 90 -7.83 11.12 -7.61
C VAL A 90 -9.27 11.35 -7.18
N PHE A 91 -10.21 10.57 -7.74
CA PHE A 91 -11.62 10.67 -7.40
C PHE A 91 -11.90 10.40 -5.92
N LEU A 92 -11.38 9.29 -5.39
CA LEU A 92 -11.62 8.89 -4.00
C LEU A 92 -10.93 9.83 -3.01
N ILE A 93 -9.71 10.29 -3.29
CA ILE A 93 -9.03 11.30 -2.46
C ILE A 93 -9.85 12.59 -2.43
N GLY A 94 -10.39 13.02 -3.57
CA GLY A 94 -11.23 14.20 -3.63
C GLY A 94 -12.52 14.06 -2.81
N ILE A 95 -13.17 12.89 -2.85
CA ILE A 95 -14.36 12.60 -2.01
C ILE A 95 -13.99 12.64 -0.52
N GLU A 96 -12.93 11.95 -0.12
CA GLU A 96 -12.55 11.85 1.28
C GLU A 96 -12.15 13.22 1.84
N LEU A 97 -11.40 14.02 1.08
CA LEU A 97 -11.03 15.36 1.48
C LEU A 97 -12.23 16.31 1.51
N GLY A 98 -13.13 16.22 0.53
CA GLY A 98 -14.39 16.95 0.51
C GLY A 98 -15.23 16.65 1.77
N ARG A 99 -15.34 15.36 2.14
CA ARG A 99 -16.04 14.92 3.34
C ARG A 99 -15.40 15.46 4.63
N ILE A 100 -14.07 15.42 4.73
CA ILE A 100 -13.33 15.99 5.86
C ILE A 100 -13.59 17.50 5.97
N ASN A 101 -13.70 18.19 4.84
CA ASN A 101 -14.00 19.62 4.78
C ASN A 101 -15.51 19.95 4.91
N GLY A 102 -16.37 18.96 5.18
CA GLY A 102 -17.79 19.15 5.46
C GLY A 102 -18.73 19.03 4.24
N ILE A 103 -18.20 18.75 3.05
CA ILE A 103 -18.99 18.56 1.83
C ILE A 103 -19.35 17.07 1.68
N LYS A 104 -20.64 16.74 1.81
CA LYS A 104 -21.13 15.34 1.79
C LYS A 104 -21.46 14.80 0.40
N SER A 105 -21.22 15.57 -0.67
CA SER A 105 -21.50 15.15 -2.05
C SER A 105 -20.30 14.43 -2.68
N LEU A 106 -20.53 13.75 -3.81
CA LEU A 106 -19.46 13.14 -4.62
C LEU A 106 -18.73 14.16 -5.50
N PHE A 107 -19.24 15.39 -5.58
CA PHE A 107 -18.76 16.43 -6.49
C PHE A 107 -17.28 16.79 -6.30
N PRO A 108 -16.73 16.91 -5.07
CA PRO A 108 -15.29 17.12 -4.87
C PRO A 108 -14.40 16.07 -5.56
N GLY A 109 -14.82 14.81 -5.59
CA GLY A 109 -14.12 13.76 -6.33
C GLY A 109 -14.14 13.98 -7.84
N LEU A 110 -15.31 14.29 -8.40
CA LEU A 110 -15.43 14.57 -9.82
C LEU A 110 -14.60 15.80 -10.23
N LEU A 111 -14.64 16.86 -9.41
CA LEU A 111 -13.87 18.08 -9.62
C LEU A 111 -12.36 17.80 -9.57
N ALA A 112 -11.90 16.95 -8.66
CA ALA A 112 -10.50 16.51 -8.59
C ALA A 112 -10.05 15.85 -9.89
N VAL A 113 -10.89 14.97 -10.47
CA VAL A 113 -10.60 14.32 -11.77
C VAL A 113 -10.54 15.34 -12.89
N ILE A 114 -11.51 16.27 -12.96
CA ILE A 114 -11.51 17.35 -13.97
C ILE A 114 -10.22 18.18 -13.86
N CYS A 115 -9.85 18.60 -12.65
CA CYS A 115 -8.65 19.41 -12.41
C CYS A 115 -7.36 18.64 -12.75
N PHE A 116 -7.31 17.33 -12.48
CA PHE A 116 -6.19 16.47 -12.87
C PHE A 116 -6.05 16.40 -14.40
N ILE A 117 -7.14 16.23 -15.13
CA ILE A 117 -7.12 16.21 -16.60
C ILE A 117 -6.70 17.58 -17.15
N CYS A 118 -7.10 18.70 -16.54
CA CYS A 118 -6.69 20.05 -16.96
C CYS A 118 -5.17 20.29 -16.96
N VAL A 119 -4.41 19.57 -16.13
CA VAL A 119 -2.94 19.68 -16.08
C VAL A 119 -2.23 18.53 -16.78
N THR A 120 -2.99 17.65 -17.44
CA THR A 120 -2.48 16.47 -18.13
C THR A 120 -2.42 16.72 -19.64
N PRO A 121 -1.32 16.37 -20.32
CA PRO A 121 -1.23 16.49 -21.77
C PRO A 121 -2.26 15.60 -22.48
N THR A 122 -3.03 16.20 -23.41
CA THR A 122 -3.98 15.50 -24.28
C THR A 122 -3.52 15.42 -25.74
N THR A 123 -2.31 15.89 -26.02
CA THR A 123 -1.69 15.87 -27.34
C THR A 123 -0.33 15.21 -27.24
N VAL A 124 -0.03 14.31 -28.17
CA VAL A 124 1.21 13.52 -28.19
C VAL A 124 1.78 13.46 -29.59
N GLU A 125 3.10 13.46 -29.68
CA GLU A 125 3.80 13.25 -30.93
C GLU A 125 4.25 11.79 -31.00
N MET A 126 3.84 11.10 -32.07
CA MET A 126 4.16 9.69 -32.29
C MET A 126 4.82 9.51 -33.65
N LEU A 127 5.88 8.69 -33.69
CA LEU A 127 6.50 8.29 -34.94
C LEU A 127 5.69 7.15 -35.57
N VAL A 128 5.10 7.39 -36.74
CA VAL A 128 4.42 6.37 -37.55
C VAL A 128 5.09 6.35 -38.91
N ASP A 129 5.59 5.18 -39.32
CA ASP A 129 6.28 5.00 -40.61
C ASP A 129 7.43 5.99 -40.87
N GLY A 130 8.15 6.38 -39.81
CA GLY A 130 9.28 7.31 -39.89
C GLY A 130 8.89 8.79 -39.97
N GLN A 131 7.59 9.13 -39.89
CA GLN A 131 7.10 10.51 -39.82
C GLN A 131 6.52 10.82 -38.44
N MET A 132 6.74 12.04 -37.95
CA MET A 132 6.17 12.51 -36.70
C MET A 132 4.72 12.94 -36.93
N HIS A 133 3.78 12.26 -36.27
CA HIS A 133 2.37 12.56 -36.28
C HIS A 133 1.93 13.11 -34.93
N VAL A 134 1.21 14.23 -34.96
CA VAL A 134 0.58 14.81 -33.77
C VAL A 134 -0.80 14.20 -33.61
N VAL A 135 -1.01 13.47 -32.52
CA VAL A 135 -2.31 12.91 -32.15
C VAL A 135 -2.90 13.75 -31.03
N LYS A 136 -4.07 14.32 -31.28
CA LYS A 136 -4.82 15.19 -30.37
C LYS A 136 -5.96 14.43 -29.70
N ASP A 137 -6.45 14.97 -28.58
CA ASP A 137 -7.59 14.47 -27.82
C ASP A 137 -7.42 13.04 -27.30
N VAL A 138 -6.20 12.68 -26.91
CA VAL A 138 -5.85 11.36 -26.36
C VAL A 138 -5.24 11.49 -24.98
N LEU A 139 -5.75 10.69 -24.03
CA LEU A 139 -5.14 10.51 -22.72
C LEU A 139 -4.25 9.26 -22.75
N LEU A 140 -2.93 9.44 -22.69
CA LEU A 140 -2.01 8.30 -22.61
C LEU A 140 -2.21 7.51 -21.31
N ARG A 141 -2.02 6.19 -21.41
CA ARG A 141 -2.05 5.26 -20.27
C ARG A 141 -1.20 5.71 -19.08
N GLN A 142 -0.03 6.32 -19.32
CA GLN A 142 0.86 6.80 -18.26
C GLN A 142 0.24 7.86 -17.34
N PHE A 143 -0.83 8.52 -17.79
CA PHE A 143 -1.55 9.51 -17.00
C PHE A 143 -2.70 8.90 -16.18
N SER A 144 -3.28 7.79 -16.65
CA SER A 144 -4.34 7.08 -15.95
C SER A 144 -3.83 5.97 -15.02
N ASP A 145 -2.59 5.51 -15.22
CA ASP A 145 -1.95 4.46 -14.44
C ASP A 145 -1.16 4.98 -13.23
N THR A 146 -0.45 4.06 -12.57
CA THR A 146 0.30 4.33 -11.34
C THR A 146 1.42 5.38 -11.46
N ARG A 147 1.93 5.65 -12.67
CA ARG A 147 3.02 6.62 -12.87
C ARG A 147 2.62 8.04 -12.55
N SER A 148 1.32 8.35 -12.62
CA SER A 148 0.80 9.69 -12.32
C SER A 148 0.15 9.80 -10.94
N LEU A 149 0.27 8.79 -10.08
CA LEU A 149 -0.35 8.79 -8.75
C LEU A 149 0.04 10.00 -7.90
N PHE A 150 1.32 10.40 -7.89
CA PHE A 150 1.75 11.55 -7.08
C PHE A 150 1.21 12.87 -7.58
N LEU A 151 1.22 13.08 -8.90
CA LEU A 151 0.57 14.24 -9.50
C LEU A 151 -0.93 14.22 -9.17
N GLY A 152 -1.59 13.08 -9.34
CA GLY A 152 -3.00 12.89 -9.02
C GLY A 152 -3.33 13.25 -7.57
N MET A 153 -2.56 12.74 -6.60
CA MET A 153 -2.71 13.07 -5.18
C MET A 153 -2.57 14.58 -4.93
N PHE A 154 -1.53 15.21 -5.48
CA PHE A 154 -1.29 16.64 -5.31
C PHE A 154 -2.43 17.48 -5.88
N ILE A 155 -2.84 17.20 -7.11
CA ILE A 155 -3.90 17.96 -7.78
C ILE A 155 -5.25 17.73 -7.10
N ALA A 156 -5.58 16.50 -6.70
CA ALA A 156 -6.80 16.20 -5.97
C ALA A 156 -6.89 17.01 -4.68
N ILE A 157 -5.81 17.04 -3.90
CA ILE A 157 -5.76 17.81 -2.65
C ILE A 157 -5.88 19.31 -2.92
N LEU A 158 -5.06 19.82 -3.84
CA LEU A 158 -5.01 21.25 -4.16
C LEU A 158 -6.36 21.75 -4.69
N SER A 159 -6.95 21.05 -5.66
CA SER A 159 -8.21 21.46 -6.27
C SER A 159 -9.36 21.42 -5.26
N VAL A 160 -9.43 20.38 -4.43
CA VAL A 160 -10.52 20.24 -3.46
C VAL A 160 -10.38 21.25 -2.31
N GLU A 161 -9.17 21.57 -1.87
CA GLU A 161 -8.99 22.64 -0.87
C GLU A 161 -9.40 24.01 -1.41
N ILE A 162 -9.00 24.35 -2.64
CA ILE A 162 -9.43 25.60 -3.29
C ILE A 162 -10.96 25.63 -3.40
N TYR A 163 -11.57 24.54 -3.87
CA TYR A 163 -13.01 24.44 -4.03
C TYR A 163 -13.76 24.58 -2.70
N CYS A 164 -13.39 23.80 -1.68
CA CYS A 164 -14.04 23.86 -0.37
C CYS A 164 -13.90 25.25 0.25
N TRP A 165 -12.72 25.87 0.11
CA TRP A 165 -12.50 27.23 0.58
C TRP A 165 -13.41 28.24 -0.12
N LEU A 166 -13.57 28.15 -1.44
CA LEU A 166 -14.50 29.00 -2.21
C LEU A 166 -15.97 28.75 -1.83
N GLU A 167 -16.33 27.51 -1.53
CA GLU A 167 -17.70 27.13 -1.12
C GLU A 167 -18.09 27.73 0.24
N THR A 168 -17.13 28.06 1.10
CA THR A 168 -17.42 28.81 2.35
C THR A 168 -17.80 30.27 2.11
N ARG A 169 -17.54 30.83 0.92
CA ARG A 169 -17.77 32.25 0.61
C ARG A 169 -19.21 32.47 0.17
N LYS A 170 -20.01 33.09 1.05
CA LYS A 170 -21.44 33.39 0.79
C LYS A 170 -21.67 34.19 -0.49
N GLY A 171 -20.74 35.05 -0.89
CA GLY A 171 -20.83 35.87 -2.11
C GLY A 171 -20.68 35.10 -3.42
N LEU A 172 -20.17 33.86 -3.37
CA LEU A 172 -20.00 33.00 -4.55
C LEU A 172 -21.15 32.00 -4.72
N LYS A 173 -22.10 31.94 -3.77
CA LYS A 173 -23.25 31.04 -3.84
C LYS A 173 -24.37 31.68 -4.65
N ILE A 174 -24.79 31.02 -5.72
CA ILE A 174 -26.01 31.37 -6.45
C ILE A 174 -27.21 31.00 -5.58
N LYS A 175 -27.98 32.02 -5.14
CA LYS A 175 -29.19 31.79 -4.36
C LYS A 175 -30.34 31.38 -5.27
N MET A 176 -31.00 30.28 -4.94
CA MET A 176 -32.22 29.84 -5.62
C MET A 176 -33.46 30.15 -4.79
N PRO A 177 -34.61 30.41 -5.42
CA PRO A 177 -35.89 30.48 -4.73
C PRO A 177 -36.22 29.18 -4.00
N ASP A 178 -37.01 29.25 -2.93
CA ASP A 178 -37.42 28.09 -2.11
C ASP A 178 -38.26 27.06 -2.89
N THR A 179 -38.81 27.45 -4.05
CA THR A 179 -39.56 26.56 -4.96
C THR A 179 -38.65 25.60 -5.74
N VAL A 180 -37.33 25.81 -5.73
CA VAL A 180 -36.37 24.99 -6.48
C VAL A 180 -35.96 23.76 -5.66
N PRO A 181 -36.00 22.54 -6.23
CA PRO A 181 -35.57 21.33 -5.53
C PRO A 181 -34.14 21.44 -4.97
N PRO A 182 -33.87 20.90 -3.75
CA PRO A 182 -32.57 21.03 -3.08
C PRO A 182 -31.37 20.59 -3.93
N ASN A 183 -31.53 19.54 -4.75
CA ASN A 183 -30.47 19.02 -5.61
C ASN A 183 -30.05 20.02 -6.72
N VAL A 184 -31.01 20.79 -7.25
CA VAL A 184 -30.76 21.80 -8.27
C VAL A 184 -30.08 23.01 -7.61
N ALA A 185 -30.58 23.47 -6.47
CA ALA A 185 -29.97 24.56 -5.71
C ALA A 185 -28.52 24.26 -5.32
N ALA A 186 -28.22 23.04 -4.88
CA ALA A 186 -26.86 22.61 -4.55
C ALA A 186 -25.92 22.65 -5.79
N SER A 187 -26.41 22.22 -6.95
CA SER A 187 -25.63 22.21 -8.20
C SER A 187 -25.24 23.62 -8.64
N PHE A 188 -26.18 24.57 -8.59
CA PHE A 188 -25.90 25.97 -8.94
C PHE A 188 -25.05 26.69 -7.87
N SER A 189 -25.23 26.36 -6.59
CA SER A 189 -24.38 26.90 -5.53
C SER A 189 -22.91 26.47 -5.68
N ALA A 190 -22.64 25.30 -6.26
CA ALA A 190 -21.29 24.78 -6.50
C ALA A 190 -20.64 25.32 -7.78
N LEU A 191 -21.43 25.91 -8.70
CA LEU A 191 -21.00 26.26 -10.06
C LEU A 191 -19.85 27.27 -10.08
N ILE A 192 -19.99 28.41 -9.41
CA ILE A 192 -18.97 29.47 -9.40
C ILE A 192 -17.66 28.97 -8.74
N PRO A 193 -17.69 28.35 -7.53
CA PRO A 193 -16.50 27.73 -6.96
C PRO A 193 -15.82 26.73 -7.89
N ALA A 194 -16.58 25.91 -8.61
CA ALA A 194 -16.04 24.92 -9.55
C ALA A 194 -15.38 25.56 -10.77
N ILE A 195 -16.00 26.58 -11.37
CA ILE A 195 -15.43 27.33 -12.51
C ILE A 195 -14.11 27.97 -12.11
N ILE A 196 -14.08 28.66 -10.96
CA ILE A 196 -12.86 29.33 -10.48
C ILE A 196 -11.76 28.31 -10.22
N THR A 197 -12.08 27.21 -9.52
CA THR A 197 -11.11 26.16 -9.20
C THR A 197 -10.51 25.55 -10.47
N THR A 198 -11.37 25.14 -11.40
CA THR A 198 -10.94 24.48 -12.65
C THR A 198 -10.09 25.43 -13.50
N THR A 199 -10.53 26.68 -13.64
CA THR A 199 -9.80 27.71 -14.40
C THR A 199 -8.44 28.00 -13.76
N ALA A 200 -8.38 28.10 -12.43
CA ALA A 200 -7.14 28.33 -11.70
C ALA A 200 -6.13 27.19 -11.89
N ILE A 201 -6.58 25.94 -11.78
CA ILE A 201 -5.73 24.76 -11.97
C ILE A 201 -5.26 24.63 -13.43
N ALA A 202 -6.15 24.84 -14.40
CA ALA A 202 -5.80 24.83 -15.82
C ALA A 202 -4.78 25.94 -16.16
N THR A 203 -5.00 27.15 -15.65
CA THR A 203 -4.08 28.28 -15.85
C THR A 203 -2.73 27.99 -15.20
N PHE A 204 -2.71 27.39 -14.01
CA PHE A 204 -1.49 26.97 -13.34
C PHE A 204 -0.69 25.98 -14.19
N GLY A 205 -1.33 24.93 -14.71
CA GLY A 205 -0.67 23.95 -15.59
C GLY A 205 -0.13 24.57 -16.87
N PHE A 206 -0.91 25.46 -17.50
CA PHE A 206 -0.49 26.19 -18.70
C PHE A 206 0.73 27.09 -18.43
N VAL A 207 0.65 27.94 -17.42
CA VAL A 207 1.74 28.87 -17.06
C VAL A 207 3.00 28.09 -16.68
N PHE A 208 2.87 27.00 -15.92
CA PHE A 208 3.98 26.13 -15.58
C PHE A 208 4.70 25.60 -16.83
N HIS A 209 3.93 25.10 -17.81
CA HIS A 209 4.48 24.61 -19.07
C HIS A 209 5.15 25.73 -19.88
N GLN A 210 4.54 26.91 -19.98
CA GLN A 210 5.11 28.05 -20.70
C GLN A 210 6.43 28.53 -20.10
N ILE A 211 6.59 28.49 -18.77
CA ILE A 211 7.80 28.97 -18.09
C ILE A 211 8.90 27.91 -18.11
N THR A 212 8.56 26.63 -17.90
CA THR A 212 9.56 25.57 -17.68
C THR A 212 9.85 24.73 -18.92
N GLY A 213 8.97 24.75 -19.92
CA GLY A 213 8.98 23.83 -21.06
C GLY A 213 8.57 22.39 -20.70
N MET A 214 8.34 22.07 -19.42
CA MET A 214 7.95 20.75 -18.94
C MET A 214 6.46 20.68 -18.66
N TYR A 215 5.86 19.50 -18.82
CA TYR A 215 4.53 19.28 -18.26
C TYR A 215 4.64 19.05 -16.75
N LEU A 216 3.58 19.41 -16.03
CA LEU A 216 3.55 19.28 -14.57
C LEU A 216 3.75 17.82 -14.11
N TYR A 217 3.28 16.87 -14.93
CA TYR A 217 3.58 15.45 -14.78
C TYR A 217 5.09 15.16 -14.68
N ASP A 218 5.86 15.60 -15.67
CA ASP A 218 7.30 15.32 -15.74
C ASP A 218 8.03 15.95 -14.55
N ALA A 219 7.65 17.18 -14.18
CA ALA A 219 8.24 17.88 -13.06
C ALA A 219 7.96 17.17 -11.72
N VAL A 220 6.71 16.81 -11.44
CA VAL A 220 6.35 16.09 -10.21
C VAL A 220 7.03 14.72 -10.17
N TYR A 221 7.08 14.03 -11.31
CA TYR A 221 7.72 12.71 -11.39
C TYR A 221 9.21 12.81 -11.07
N GLN A 222 9.95 13.71 -11.72
CA GLN A 222 11.40 13.82 -11.58
C GLN A 222 11.82 14.41 -10.22
N VAL A 223 11.09 15.39 -9.71
CA VAL A 223 11.49 16.14 -8.49
C VAL A 223 11.00 15.48 -7.21
N VAL A 224 9.81 14.85 -7.23
CA VAL A 224 9.16 14.34 -6.03
C VAL A 224 9.09 12.81 -6.03
N GLN A 225 8.46 12.23 -7.05
CA GLN A 225 8.16 10.79 -7.04
C GLN A 225 9.42 9.95 -7.16
N GLN A 226 10.27 10.21 -8.16
CA GLN A 226 11.45 9.38 -8.44
C GLN A 226 12.47 9.38 -7.28
N PRO A 227 12.82 10.52 -6.63
CA PRO A 227 13.70 10.50 -5.47
C PRO A 227 13.11 9.71 -4.30
N LEU A 228 11.80 9.85 -4.06
CA LEU A 228 11.12 9.13 -2.99
C LEU A 228 11.06 7.62 -3.26
N GLU A 229 10.78 7.23 -4.51
CA GLU A 229 10.85 5.83 -4.96
C GLU A 229 12.25 5.26 -4.73
N ARG A 230 13.31 5.97 -5.13
CA ARG A 230 14.71 5.53 -4.92
C ARG A 230 15.03 5.30 -3.45
N VAL A 231 14.58 6.20 -2.57
CA VAL A 231 14.83 6.05 -1.13
C VAL A 231 14.03 4.87 -0.58
N VAL A 232 12.72 4.85 -0.77
CA VAL A 232 11.83 3.85 -0.13
C VAL A 232 11.99 2.45 -0.72
N GLN A 233 12.21 2.34 -2.03
CA GLN A 233 12.42 1.07 -2.71
C GLN A 233 13.89 0.60 -2.67
N SER A 234 14.74 1.26 -1.87
CA SER A 234 16.06 0.73 -1.49
C SER A 234 15.96 -0.19 -0.27
N LEU A 235 16.90 -1.13 -0.12
CA LEU A 235 16.95 -1.99 1.06
C LEU A 235 17.01 -1.18 2.37
N PRO A 236 17.88 -0.16 2.54
CA PRO A 236 17.87 0.66 3.75
C PRO A 236 16.53 1.38 3.99
N GLY A 237 15.89 1.90 2.93
CA GLY A 237 14.63 2.61 3.04
C GLY A 237 13.49 1.72 3.50
N ILE A 238 13.33 0.52 2.92
CA ILE A 238 12.26 -0.40 3.32
C ILE A 238 12.49 -0.96 4.72
N LEU A 239 13.74 -1.22 5.10
CA LEU A 239 14.11 -1.63 6.46
C LEU A 239 13.81 -0.52 7.47
N LEU A 240 14.09 0.74 7.14
CA LEU A 240 13.76 1.87 8.01
C LEU A 240 12.24 2.00 8.21
N LEU A 241 11.45 1.89 7.13
CA LEU A 241 9.99 1.92 7.25
C LEU A 241 9.47 0.76 8.11
N MET A 242 10.03 -0.44 7.93
CA MET A 242 9.68 -1.60 8.75
C MET A 242 10.05 -1.39 10.22
N PHE A 243 11.24 -0.88 10.50
CA PHE A 243 11.68 -0.56 11.85
C PHE A 243 10.71 0.42 12.53
N VAL A 244 10.34 1.51 11.85
CA VAL A 244 9.38 2.49 12.36
C VAL A 244 8.02 1.84 12.63
N ALA A 245 7.53 0.96 11.75
CA ALA A 245 6.29 0.23 12.00
C ALA A 245 6.38 -0.65 13.25
N GLN A 246 7.48 -1.38 13.46
CA GLN A 246 7.61 -2.22 14.64
C GLN A 246 7.74 -1.41 15.94
N LEU A 247 8.38 -0.24 15.90
CA LEU A 247 8.41 0.66 17.07
C LEU A 247 7.00 1.08 17.51
N PHE A 248 6.14 1.46 16.57
CA PHE A 248 4.76 1.81 16.90
C PHE A 248 4.00 0.62 17.52
N TRP A 249 4.18 -0.59 16.99
CA TRP A 249 3.55 -1.78 17.56
C TRP A 249 3.98 -2.09 18.98
N VAL A 250 5.27 -1.92 19.30
CA VAL A 250 5.81 -2.17 20.65
C VAL A 250 5.20 -1.24 21.70
N ILE A 251 4.79 -0.02 21.30
CA ILE A 251 4.10 0.94 22.17
C ILE A 251 2.57 0.88 22.08
N GLY A 252 2.00 -0.12 21.40
CA GLY A 252 0.56 -0.36 21.35
C GLY A 252 -0.19 0.37 20.23
N ILE A 253 0.53 0.94 19.27
CA ILE A 253 -0.03 1.65 18.12
C ILE A 253 0.12 0.77 16.88
N HIS A 254 -0.93 0.62 16.08
CA HIS A 254 -0.89 -0.25 14.90
C HIS A 254 0.09 0.28 13.84
N GLY A 255 1.35 -0.17 13.88
CA GLY A 255 2.45 0.42 13.12
C GLY A 255 2.28 0.37 11.60
N ASN A 256 1.78 -0.74 11.05
CA ASN A 256 1.48 -0.83 9.62
C ASN A 256 0.48 0.23 9.16
N GLN A 257 -0.50 0.60 10.00
CA GLN A 257 -1.45 1.66 9.70
C GLN A 257 -0.83 3.06 9.78
N MET A 258 0.23 3.22 10.59
CA MET A 258 0.94 4.50 10.74
C MET A 258 1.77 4.82 9.49
N ILE A 259 2.49 3.83 8.98
CA ILE A 259 3.36 4.03 7.81
C ILE A 259 2.62 3.87 6.48
N LYS A 260 1.38 3.36 6.49
CA LYS A 260 0.55 3.08 5.32
C LYS A 260 0.50 4.22 4.29
N PRO A 261 0.29 5.51 4.67
CA PRO A 261 0.18 6.61 3.71
C PRO A 261 1.46 6.86 2.90
N ILE A 262 2.62 6.46 3.43
CA ILE A 262 3.91 6.56 2.74
C ILE A 262 4.17 5.26 1.97
N ARG A 263 3.97 4.11 2.63
CA ARG A 263 4.28 2.78 2.09
C ARG A 263 3.42 2.42 0.88
N GLU A 264 2.10 2.52 0.99
CA GLU A 264 1.18 1.94 0.00
C GLU A 264 1.26 2.60 -1.38
N PRO A 265 1.25 3.94 -1.53
CA PRO A 265 1.34 4.54 -2.86
C PRO A 265 2.61 4.10 -3.61
N LEU A 266 3.74 3.98 -2.90
CA LEU A 266 5.03 3.60 -3.48
C LEU A 266 5.10 2.10 -3.81
N LEU A 267 4.72 1.24 -2.87
CA LEU A 267 4.82 -0.21 -3.04
C LEU A 267 3.74 -0.79 -3.96
N LEU A 268 2.54 -0.20 -3.95
CA LEU A 268 1.47 -0.54 -4.90
C LEU A 268 1.79 -0.05 -6.30
N GLY A 269 2.36 1.16 -6.44
CA GLY A 269 2.90 1.63 -7.72
C GLY A 269 3.96 0.68 -8.28
N ALA A 270 4.91 0.27 -7.45
CA ALA A 270 5.99 -0.63 -7.85
C ALA A 270 5.48 -2.00 -8.34
N ILE A 271 4.50 -2.61 -7.66
CA ILE A 271 3.94 -3.89 -8.11
C ILE A 271 3.13 -3.73 -9.40
N THR A 272 2.39 -2.63 -9.59
CA THR A 272 1.68 -2.38 -10.85
C THR A 272 2.64 -2.26 -12.03
N VAL A 273 3.79 -1.62 -11.85
CA VAL A 273 4.85 -1.57 -12.88
C VAL A 273 5.35 -2.99 -13.20
N ASN A 274 5.62 -3.82 -12.19
CA ASN A 274 6.04 -5.20 -12.39
C ASN A 274 4.99 -6.04 -13.13
N MET A 275 3.72 -5.91 -12.75
CA MET A 275 2.61 -6.62 -13.37
C MET A 275 2.46 -6.28 -14.85
N SER A 276 2.58 -4.98 -15.18
CA SER A 276 2.55 -4.50 -16.56
C SER A 276 3.75 -5.00 -17.38
N ALA A 277 4.95 -5.03 -16.78
CA ALA A 277 6.13 -5.59 -17.42
C ALA A 277 5.97 -7.10 -17.66
N PHE A 278 5.45 -7.84 -16.67
CA PHE A 278 5.22 -9.26 -16.75
C PHE A 278 4.20 -9.63 -17.85
N GLU A 279 3.07 -8.92 -17.91
CA GLU A 279 2.05 -9.12 -18.96
C GLU A 279 2.61 -8.88 -20.37
N GLN A 280 3.56 -7.94 -20.51
CA GLN A 280 4.24 -7.64 -21.77
C GLN A 280 5.43 -8.56 -22.06
N GLY A 281 5.74 -9.53 -21.18
CA GLY A 281 6.92 -10.38 -21.31
C GLY A 281 8.25 -9.63 -21.22
N LYS A 282 8.27 -8.47 -20.54
CA LYS A 282 9.46 -7.65 -20.32
C LYS A 282 10.15 -8.01 -19.01
N GLU A 283 11.40 -7.55 -18.87
CA GLU A 283 12.14 -7.67 -17.61
C GLU A 283 11.39 -6.99 -16.46
N ILE A 284 11.36 -7.65 -15.30
CA ILE A 284 10.66 -7.17 -14.11
C ILE A 284 11.58 -6.20 -13.35
N PRO A 285 11.23 -4.91 -13.22
CA PRO A 285 12.16 -3.91 -12.70
C PRO A 285 12.31 -3.96 -11.17
N ASN A 286 11.20 -3.98 -10.41
CA ASN A 286 11.23 -3.68 -8.99
C ASN A 286 11.36 -4.95 -8.12
N ILE A 287 12.23 -4.90 -7.11
CA ILE A 287 12.31 -5.95 -6.06
C ILE A 287 11.35 -5.61 -4.92
N ILE A 288 11.49 -4.41 -4.37
CA ILE A 288 10.71 -3.94 -3.23
C ILE A 288 9.33 -3.46 -3.73
N THR A 289 8.33 -4.27 -3.43
CA THR A 289 6.94 -4.11 -3.83
C THR A 289 6.04 -4.46 -2.65
N MET A 290 4.72 -4.26 -2.77
CA MET A 290 3.80 -4.63 -1.68
C MET A 290 3.85 -6.14 -1.38
N PRO A 291 3.86 -7.06 -2.38
CA PRO A 291 4.06 -8.48 -2.09
C PRO A 291 5.42 -8.81 -1.49
N PHE A 292 6.50 -8.10 -1.80
CA PHE A 292 7.79 -8.32 -1.15
C PHE A 292 7.70 -8.12 0.38
N TRP A 293 7.00 -7.06 0.80
CA TRP A 293 6.73 -6.80 2.22
C TRP A 293 5.93 -7.95 2.85
N ASP A 294 4.84 -8.37 2.20
CA ASP A 294 3.96 -9.40 2.73
C ASP A 294 4.63 -10.79 2.76
N VAL A 295 5.40 -11.12 1.73
CA VAL A 295 6.05 -12.42 1.56
C VAL A 295 7.25 -12.59 2.49
N TYR A 296 8.11 -11.58 2.65
CA TYR A 296 9.36 -11.74 3.40
C TYR A 296 9.41 -11.00 4.73
N MET A 297 8.60 -9.96 4.93
CA MET A 297 8.74 -9.07 6.08
C MET A 297 7.54 -9.09 7.04
N SER A 298 6.41 -9.70 6.65
CA SER A 298 5.17 -9.69 7.45
C SER A 298 4.51 -11.07 7.56
N ILE A 299 5.31 -12.13 7.61
CA ILE A 299 4.85 -13.53 7.62
C ILE A 299 4.15 -13.87 8.94
N GLY A 300 2.87 -14.21 8.88
CA GLY A 300 2.05 -14.40 10.06
C GLY A 300 1.70 -13.11 10.79
N GLY A 301 1.85 -11.96 10.13
CA GLY A 301 1.58 -10.62 10.68
C GLY A 301 2.84 -9.81 10.98
N SER A 302 2.67 -8.74 11.76
CA SER A 302 3.79 -7.85 12.15
C SER A 302 4.81 -8.59 13.03
N GLY A 303 6.09 -8.31 12.85
CA GLY A 303 7.18 -8.96 13.62
C GLY A 303 7.42 -10.43 13.28
N LEU A 304 6.79 -10.97 12.22
CA LEU A 304 6.84 -12.38 11.85
C LEU A 304 6.37 -13.33 12.96
N THR A 305 5.20 -13.03 13.53
CA THR A 305 4.66 -13.77 14.68
C THR A 305 4.41 -15.24 14.42
N ILE A 306 4.37 -15.72 13.17
CA ILE A 306 4.36 -17.17 12.91
C ILE A 306 5.61 -17.85 13.52
N GLY A 307 6.77 -17.19 13.44
CA GLY A 307 8.00 -17.68 14.05
C GLY A 307 7.91 -17.69 15.57
N LEU A 308 7.29 -16.66 16.17
CA LEU A 308 7.02 -16.60 17.60
C LEU A 308 6.07 -17.73 18.03
N LEU A 309 4.98 -17.95 17.31
CA LEU A 309 4.00 -19.00 17.62
C LEU A 309 4.66 -20.37 17.63
N ILE A 310 5.45 -20.68 16.60
CA ILE A 310 6.21 -21.94 16.54
C ILE A 310 7.24 -22.00 17.69
N ALA A 311 7.97 -20.91 17.95
CA ALA A 311 8.95 -20.84 19.05
C ALA A 311 8.31 -21.05 20.43
N VAL A 312 7.09 -20.57 20.67
CA VAL A 312 6.34 -20.81 21.91
C VAL A 312 5.95 -22.29 22.04
N MET A 313 5.47 -22.89 20.95
CA MET A 313 5.04 -24.30 20.98
C MET A 313 6.18 -25.26 21.33
N ILE A 314 7.40 -24.99 20.84
CA ILE A 314 8.58 -25.82 21.08
C ILE A 314 9.43 -25.37 22.28
N GLY A 315 9.40 -24.09 22.64
CA GLY A 315 10.40 -23.46 23.51
C GLY A 315 10.02 -23.30 24.98
N THR A 316 8.73 -23.35 25.32
CA THR A 316 8.24 -23.21 26.71
C THR A 316 7.25 -24.32 27.08
N LYS A 317 7.09 -24.58 28.38
CA LYS A 317 6.04 -25.45 28.95
C LYS A 317 4.91 -24.65 29.62
N ARG A 318 4.98 -23.32 29.67
CA ARG A 318 3.96 -22.48 30.32
C ARG A 318 2.62 -22.59 29.61
N LYS A 319 1.59 -23.00 30.35
CA LYS A 319 0.23 -23.23 29.83
C LYS A 319 -0.35 -21.97 29.20
N GLU A 320 -0.27 -20.82 29.88
CA GLU A 320 -0.79 -19.53 29.40
C GLU A 320 -0.26 -19.16 28.01
N MET A 321 1.07 -19.17 27.83
CA MET A 321 1.68 -18.84 26.53
C MET A 321 1.27 -19.85 25.44
N LYS A 322 1.17 -21.14 25.77
CA LYS A 322 0.72 -22.17 24.82
C LYS A 322 -0.74 -22.00 24.43
N GLU A 323 -1.62 -21.67 25.36
CA GLU A 323 -3.04 -21.45 25.05
C GLU A 323 -3.23 -20.23 24.16
N ILE A 324 -2.55 -19.12 24.45
CA ILE A 324 -2.57 -17.93 23.58
C ILE A 324 -2.03 -18.30 22.18
N ALA A 325 -0.93 -19.04 22.11
CA ALA A 325 -0.36 -19.48 20.84
C ALA A 325 -1.34 -20.35 20.04
N LYS A 326 -1.99 -21.34 20.67
CA LYS A 326 -3.00 -22.20 20.01
C LYS A 326 -4.16 -21.40 19.44
N LEU A 327 -4.71 -20.47 20.21
CA LEU A 327 -5.81 -19.59 19.77
C LEU A 327 -5.39 -18.68 18.61
N SER A 328 -4.10 -18.35 18.54
CA SER A 328 -3.55 -17.42 17.56
C SER A 328 -3.05 -18.08 16.27
N ILE A 329 -2.83 -19.40 16.22
CA ILE A 329 -2.35 -20.10 15.02
C ILE A 329 -3.32 -19.93 13.85
N GLY A 330 -4.64 -20.08 14.10
CA GLY A 330 -5.66 -19.95 13.07
C GLY A 330 -5.58 -18.59 12.36
N PRO A 331 -5.76 -17.47 13.08
CA PRO A 331 -5.57 -16.12 12.52
C PRO A 331 -4.16 -15.90 11.94
N GLY A 332 -3.13 -16.40 12.61
CA GLY A 332 -1.74 -16.25 12.19
C GLY A 332 -1.42 -16.90 10.84
N LEU A 333 -2.09 -17.99 10.47
CA LEU A 333 -1.97 -18.59 9.14
C LEU A 333 -2.49 -17.67 8.03
N PHE A 334 -3.39 -16.74 8.36
CA PHE A 334 -3.89 -15.70 7.46
C PHE A 334 -3.26 -14.34 7.75
N ASN A 335 -2.07 -14.34 8.36
CA ASN A 335 -1.27 -13.16 8.68
C ASN A 335 -1.93 -12.16 9.66
N ILE A 336 -3.02 -12.56 10.33
CA ILE A 336 -3.72 -11.77 11.36
C ILE A 336 -3.11 -12.12 12.71
N ASN A 337 -2.57 -11.12 13.42
CA ASN A 337 -1.75 -11.37 14.60
C ASN A 337 -2.05 -10.50 15.82
N GLU A 338 -3.15 -9.76 15.81
CA GLU A 338 -3.69 -9.05 16.97
C GLU A 338 -3.88 -9.98 18.18
N PRO A 339 -4.38 -11.23 18.03
CA PRO A 339 -4.44 -12.17 19.15
C PRO A 339 -3.06 -12.46 19.78
N VAL A 340 -1.98 -12.43 18.98
CA VAL A 340 -0.60 -12.60 19.47
C VAL A 340 -0.09 -11.34 20.13
N ILE A 341 -0.23 -10.19 19.47
CA ILE A 341 0.32 -8.91 19.93
C ILE A 341 -0.31 -8.47 21.25
N PHE A 342 -1.62 -8.67 21.41
CA PHE A 342 -2.35 -8.28 22.61
C PHE A 342 -2.50 -9.42 23.62
N GLY A 343 -2.61 -10.66 23.15
CA GLY A 343 -2.75 -11.82 24.03
C GLY A 343 -1.44 -12.22 24.70
N MET A 344 -0.31 -12.16 23.97
CA MET A 344 1.01 -12.23 24.59
C MET A 344 1.45 -10.80 24.94
N PRO A 345 2.14 -10.58 26.08
CA PRO A 345 2.69 -9.27 26.40
C PRO A 345 3.90 -9.04 25.50
N ILE A 346 3.69 -8.75 24.21
CA ILE A 346 4.72 -8.26 23.28
C ILE A 346 4.78 -6.74 23.42
N MET A 347 3.61 -6.12 23.47
CA MET A 347 3.44 -4.71 23.80
C MET A 347 4.04 -4.42 25.19
N LEU A 348 4.87 -3.38 25.29
CA LEU A 348 5.55 -2.95 26.52
C LEU A 348 6.49 -3.98 27.18
N ASN A 349 6.70 -5.16 26.59
CA ASN A 349 7.65 -6.15 27.09
C ASN A 349 9.00 -6.01 26.37
N PRO A 350 10.03 -5.48 27.04
CA PRO A 350 11.32 -5.22 26.40
C PRO A 350 12.01 -6.49 25.89
N ILE A 351 11.67 -7.68 26.43
CA ILE A 351 12.29 -8.95 26.03
C ILE A 351 11.74 -9.40 24.67
N LEU A 352 10.42 -9.38 24.49
CA LEU A 352 9.80 -9.80 23.23
C LEU A 352 9.78 -8.69 22.17
N ALA A 353 9.90 -7.42 22.57
CA ALA A 353 10.04 -6.30 21.64
C ALA A 353 11.31 -6.41 20.76
N ILE A 354 12.43 -6.88 21.31
CA ILE A 354 13.70 -7.03 20.57
C ILE A 354 13.55 -7.97 19.35
N PRO A 355 13.16 -9.25 19.51
CA PRO A 355 12.98 -10.14 18.37
C PRO A 355 11.84 -9.68 17.46
N PHE A 356 10.79 -9.04 18.02
CA PHE A 356 9.70 -8.49 17.22
C PHE A 356 10.14 -7.39 16.25
N ILE A 357 11.06 -6.53 16.68
CA ILE A 357 11.64 -5.48 15.82
C ILE A 357 12.66 -6.06 14.84
N ILE A 358 13.58 -6.91 15.29
CA ILE A 358 14.74 -7.35 14.50
C ILE A 358 14.35 -8.39 13.44
N THR A 359 13.46 -9.33 13.76
CA THR A 359 13.09 -10.43 12.86
C THR A 359 12.65 -9.97 11.46
N PRO A 360 11.73 -8.99 11.30
CA PRO A 360 11.33 -8.52 9.98
C PRO A 360 12.45 -7.81 9.21
N LEU A 361 13.42 -7.21 9.91
CA LEU A 361 14.57 -6.59 9.26
C LEU A 361 15.53 -7.64 8.69
N VAL A 362 15.78 -8.69 9.46
CA VAL A 362 16.64 -9.81 9.04
C VAL A 362 16.00 -10.56 7.86
N THR A 363 14.73 -10.93 7.99
CA THR A 363 14.01 -11.69 6.95
C THR A 363 13.75 -10.87 5.68
N GLY A 364 13.49 -9.56 5.80
CA GLY A 364 13.48 -8.65 4.66
C GLY A 364 14.82 -8.59 3.93
N SER A 365 15.94 -8.59 4.68
CA SER A 365 17.28 -8.63 4.08
C SER A 365 17.55 -9.96 3.36
N ILE A 366 17.16 -11.09 3.95
CA ILE A 366 17.25 -12.42 3.32
C ILE A 366 16.46 -12.43 2.01
N GLY A 367 15.19 -11.99 2.04
CA GLY A 367 14.33 -11.91 0.86
C GLY A 367 14.91 -11.01 -0.23
N TYR A 368 15.48 -9.87 0.15
CA TYR A 368 16.11 -8.94 -0.79
C TYR A 368 17.30 -9.59 -1.50
N PHE A 369 18.27 -10.14 -0.76
CA PHE A 369 19.46 -10.73 -1.36
C PHE A 369 19.14 -11.98 -2.17
N ALA A 370 18.20 -12.82 -1.71
CA ALA A 370 17.72 -13.96 -2.49
C ALA A 370 17.10 -13.53 -3.83
N THR A 371 16.42 -12.38 -3.86
CA THR A 371 15.84 -11.84 -5.10
C THR A 371 16.90 -11.21 -6.00
N VAL A 372 17.89 -10.50 -5.42
CA VAL A 372 19.01 -9.90 -6.16
C VAL A 372 19.86 -10.96 -6.85
N THR A 373 20.12 -12.09 -6.21
CA THR A 373 20.91 -13.19 -6.80
C THR A 373 20.12 -14.00 -7.84
N GLY A 374 18.83 -13.72 -8.03
CA GLY A 374 17.94 -14.46 -8.92
C GLY A 374 17.50 -15.82 -8.36
N PHE A 375 17.86 -16.15 -7.11
CA PHE A 375 17.37 -17.37 -6.46
C PHE A 375 15.85 -17.30 -6.26
N ALA A 376 15.35 -16.20 -5.70
CA ALA A 376 13.92 -15.92 -5.60
C ALA A 376 13.45 -15.03 -6.75
N GLY A 377 12.31 -15.36 -7.35
CA GLY A 377 11.68 -14.50 -8.35
C GLY A 377 11.18 -13.17 -7.78
N LYS A 378 11.21 -12.12 -8.60
CA LYS A 378 10.55 -10.85 -8.28
C LYS A 378 9.03 -11.03 -8.28
N ALA A 379 8.34 -10.31 -7.41
CA ALA A 379 6.87 -10.34 -7.40
C ALA A 379 6.29 -9.68 -8.66
N VAL A 380 5.36 -10.37 -9.29
CA VAL A 380 4.70 -10.00 -10.56
C VAL A 380 3.18 -10.02 -10.47
N VAL A 381 2.62 -10.42 -9.32
CA VAL A 381 1.18 -10.37 -9.04
C VAL A 381 0.95 -9.90 -7.60
N MET A 382 -0.03 -9.02 -7.42
CA MET A 382 -0.53 -8.67 -6.09
C MET A 382 -1.51 -9.73 -5.59
N VAL A 383 -1.21 -10.33 -4.44
CA VAL A 383 -2.11 -11.27 -3.75
C VAL A 383 -2.65 -10.63 -2.47
N PRO A 384 -3.84 -11.00 -1.98
CA PRO A 384 -4.31 -10.53 -0.69
C PRO A 384 -3.27 -10.85 0.40
N TRP A 385 -2.95 -9.87 1.25
CA TRP A 385 -1.97 -10.03 2.33
C TRP A 385 -2.35 -11.12 3.34
N THR A 386 -3.62 -11.54 3.38
CA THR A 386 -4.13 -12.66 4.18
C THR A 386 -3.89 -14.02 3.54
N THR A 387 -3.33 -14.09 2.33
CA THR A 387 -3.03 -15.35 1.66
C THR A 387 -1.99 -16.12 2.48
N PRO A 388 -2.23 -17.41 2.79
CA PRO A 388 -1.34 -18.17 3.64
C PRO A 388 0.12 -18.14 3.17
N PRO A 389 1.09 -18.13 4.12
CA PRO A 389 2.50 -18.27 3.78
C PRO A 389 2.78 -19.49 2.89
N LEU A 390 3.85 -19.41 2.13
CA LEU A 390 4.29 -20.34 1.07
C LEU A 390 3.43 -20.26 -0.19
N ILE A 391 2.10 -20.24 -0.03
CA ILE A 391 1.16 -20.04 -1.15
C ILE A 391 1.31 -18.61 -1.69
N ASN A 392 1.38 -17.62 -0.81
CA ASN A 392 1.54 -16.22 -1.24
C ASN A 392 2.87 -15.97 -1.98
N ALA A 393 3.98 -16.57 -1.54
CA ALA A 393 5.27 -16.50 -2.23
C ALA A 393 5.20 -17.10 -3.62
N TRP A 394 4.57 -18.27 -3.74
CA TRP A 394 4.42 -18.95 -5.03
C TRP A 394 3.56 -18.13 -6.00
N LEU A 395 2.37 -17.71 -5.58
CA LEU A 395 1.42 -16.98 -6.43
C LEU A 395 1.95 -15.61 -6.83
N SER A 396 2.52 -14.85 -5.88
CA SER A 396 2.99 -13.49 -6.15
C SER A 396 4.18 -13.45 -7.11
N THR A 397 4.97 -14.53 -7.20
CA THR A 397 6.16 -14.64 -8.06
C THR A 397 5.91 -15.49 -9.30
N ALA A 398 4.64 -15.69 -9.68
CA ALA A 398 4.22 -16.52 -10.83
C ALA A 398 4.87 -17.91 -10.84
N GLY A 399 5.01 -18.52 -9.67
CA GLY A 399 5.40 -19.91 -9.52
C GLY A 399 6.84 -20.15 -9.06
N SER A 400 7.60 -19.11 -8.69
CA SER A 400 9.02 -19.30 -8.35
C SER A 400 9.22 -20.11 -7.05
N MET A 401 9.82 -21.30 -7.19
CA MET A 401 10.16 -22.17 -6.05
C MET A 401 11.20 -21.57 -5.13
N GLY A 402 12.16 -20.81 -5.68
CA GLY A 402 13.16 -20.14 -4.85
C GLY A 402 12.55 -19.08 -3.93
N ALA A 403 11.46 -18.42 -4.32
CA ALA A 403 10.72 -17.53 -3.42
C ALA A 403 10.05 -18.30 -2.27
N VAL A 404 9.43 -19.45 -2.56
CA VAL A 404 8.83 -20.33 -1.55
C VAL A 404 9.89 -20.83 -0.56
N ILE A 405 11.03 -21.30 -1.06
CA ILE A 405 12.14 -21.76 -0.23
C ILE A 405 12.72 -20.62 0.61
N THR A 406 12.87 -19.42 0.01
CA THR A 406 13.34 -18.23 0.73
C THR A 406 12.39 -17.85 1.86
N GLN A 407 11.07 -17.92 1.62
CA GLN A 407 10.08 -17.63 2.66
C GLN A 407 10.12 -18.67 3.79
N LEU A 408 10.32 -19.95 3.46
CA LEU A 408 10.53 -21.01 4.45
C LEU A 408 11.79 -20.74 5.29
N ILE A 409 12.90 -20.33 4.67
CA ILE A 409 14.12 -19.90 5.37
C ILE A 409 13.83 -18.72 6.29
N CYS A 410 13.02 -17.76 5.86
CA CYS A 410 12.59 -16.63 6.70
C CYS A 410 11.80 -17.09 7.92
N ILE A 411 10.88 -18.04 7.76
CA ILE A 411 10.11 -18.62 8.88
C ILE A 411 11.06 -19.33 9.87
N ILE A 412 11.98 -20.16 9.38
CA ILE A 412 12.97 -20.86 10.23
C ILE A 412 13.83 -19.84 10.97
N THR A 413 14.31 -18.82 10.27
CA THR A 413 15.11 -17.73 10.85
C THR A 413 14.32 -17.01 11.95
N ALA A 414 13.05 -16.71 11.72
CA ALA A 414 12.17 -16.12 12.73
C ALA A 414 12.06 -17.00 13.97
N VAL A 415 11.85 -18.32 13.81
CA VAL A 415 11.82 -19.27 14.94
C VAL A 415 13.12 -19.22 15.72
N LEU A 416 14.27 -19.28 15.04
CA LEU A 416 15.59 -19.25 15.67
C LEU A 416 15.85 -17.95 16.43
N ILE A 417 15.42 -16.80 15.89
CA ILE A 417 15.52 -15.50 16.55
C ILE A 417 14.61 -15.45 17.78
N TYR A 418 13.36 -15.89 17.70
CA TYR A 418 12.40 -15.81 18.82
C TYR A 418 12.70 -16.80 19.96
N LEU A 419 13.20 -17.99 19.64
CA LEU A 419 13.39 -19.09 20.60
C LEU A 419 14.17 -18.72 21.87
N PRO A 420 15.33 -18.02 21.83
CA PRO A 420 16.03 -17.61 23.03
C PRO A 420 15.20 -16.63 23.89
N PHE A 421 14.52 -15.66 23.27
CA PHE A 421 13.72 -14.67 23.99
C PHE A 421 12.49 -15.28 24.65
N VAL A 422 11.83 -16.23 23.98
CA VAL A 422 10.73 -17.01 24.58
C VAL A 422 11.19 -17.76 25.83
N LYS A 423 12.35 -18.42 25.77
CA LYS A 423 12.92 -19.12 26.93
C LYS A 423 13.27 -18.16 28.08
N ILE A 424 13.86 -17.00 27.76
CA ILE A 424 14.19 -15.96 28.75
C ILE A 424 12.91 -15.39 29.40
N ALA A 425 11.90 -15.07 28.60
CA ALA A 425 10.63 -14.55 29.08
C ALA A 425 9.91 -15.57 29.99
N SER A 426 9.94 -16.86 29.63
CA SER A 426 9.39 -17.94 30.46
C SER A 426 10.09 -18.01 31.82
N ARG A 427 11.43 -18.05 31.83
CA ARG A 427 12.22 -18.13 33.06
C ARG A 427 12.02 -16.94 34.00
N ARG A 428 11.97 -15.72 33.46
CA ARG A 428 11.72 -14.52 34.28
C ARG A 428 10.34 -14.54 34.93
N ALA A 429 9.32 -14.98 34.20
CA ALA A 429 7.98 -15.09 34.76
C ALA A 429 7.90 -16.15 35.87
N GLU A 430 8.59 -17.29 35.69
CA GLU A 430 8.69 -18.33 36.74
C GLU A 430 9.40 -17.80 37.99
N GLN A 431 10.50 -17.05 37.83
CA GLN A 431 11.20 -16.42 38.95
C GLN A 431 10.34 -15.37 39.67
N ALA A 432 9.61 -14.53 38.93
CA ALA A 432 8.71 -13.54 39.52
C ALA A 432 7.58 -14.19 40.32
N ALA A 433 7.00 -15.29 39.79
CA ALA A 433 5.97 -16.06 40.49
C ALA A 433 6.51 -16.70 41.78
N LEU A 434 7.73 -17.26 41.74
CA LEU A 434 8.41 -17.80 42.93
C LEU A 434 8.68 -16.72 43.99
N GLN A 435 9.14 -15.53 43.58
CA GLN A 435 9.37 -14.41 44.49
C GLN A 435 8.07 -13.91 45.13
N GLN A 436 6.98 -13.81 44.36
CA GLN A 436 5.67 -13.46 44.93
C GLN A 436 5.18 -14.52 45.92
N ALA A 437 5.36 -15.81 45.61
CA ALA A 437 5.01 -16.89 46.53
C ALA A 437 5.85 -16.85 47.83
N THR A 438 7.13 -16.46 47.73
CA THR A 438 8.03 -16.36 48.89
C THR A 438 7.76 -15.11 49.74
N ASN A 439 7.31 -14.01 49.13
CA ASN A 439 6.97 -12.77 49.85
C ASN A 439 5.58 -12.82 50.52
N ASN A 440 4.72 -13.75 50.08
CA ASN A 440 3.37 -13.95 50.61
C ASN A 440 3.29 -15.12 51.62
N ALA A 441 4.39 -15.86 51.81
CA ALA A 441 4.56 -16.90 52.82
C ALA A 441 5.37 -16.34 53.99
#